data_AF-A0A9Q8T2B2-F1
#
_entry.id   AF-A0A9Q8T2B2-F1
#
_cell.length_a   1.000
_cell.length_b   1.000
_cell.length_c   1.000
_cell.angle_alpha   90.00
_cell.angle_beta   90.00
_cell.angle_gamma   90.00
#
_symmetry.space_group_name_H-M   'P 1'
#
loop_
_entity.id
_entity.type
_entity.pdbx_description
1 polymer ?
#
loop_
_entity_poly.entity_id
_entity_poly.type
_entity_poly.pdbx_seq_one_letter_code
_entity_poly.pdbx_strand_id
1 'polypeptide(L)'
;MWDIRLEPGVIDVFANVWNTRDLIVSFDALNITLPRRQESFFREHTDKSKWTRKDFFNYTTEQIAWFEKEGYREQKVVAELGDLIIWDSRLIHFGAEPTSKSNTIRTITYVSYAPASFATKAALEAKKKAFDEWLATTHWPHDNIVPRTYQPTLPDGTVDNRRMEPLEKPELTPELLRLAGVEAY
;
A
#
# COMPACT_ATOMS: atom_id res chain seq x y z
N MET A 1 0.71 -12.97 0.76
CA MET A 1 0.18 -11.58 0.60
C MET A 1 -1.34 -11.52 0.68
N TRP A 2 -2.04 -12.56 0.23
CA TRP A 2 -3.49 -12.64 0.41
C TRP A 2 -3.88 -12.97 1.86
N ASP A 3 -3.02 -13.66 2.61
CA ASP A 3 -3.31 -14.06 4.00
C ASP A 3 -3.66 -12.87 4.89
N ILE A 4 -2.87 -11.78 4.83
CA ILE A 4 -3.18 -10.55 5.59
C ILE A 4 -4.46 -9.87 5.12
N ARG A 5 -4.86 -10.06 3.84
CA ARG A 5 -6.10 -9.52 3.30
C ARG A 5 -7.33 -10.33 3.74
N LEU A 6 -7.11 -11.58 4.14
CA LEU A 6 -8.11 -12.49 4.69
C LEU A 6 -8.10 -12.53 6.22
N GLU A 7 -7.18 -11.82 6.87
CA GLU A 7 -7.06 -11.81 8.33
C GLU A 7 -8.34 -11.21 8.96
N PRO A 8 -9.09 -11.97 9.76
CA PRO A 8 -10.35 -11.49 10.34
C PRO A 8 -10.18 -10.22 11.16
N GLY A 9 -9.08 -10.11 11.93
CA GLY A 9 -8.80 -8.91 12.71
C GLY A 9 -8.62 -7.64 11.87
N VAL A 10 -8.16 -7.77 10.63
CA VAL A 10 -8.06 -6.64 9.68
C VAL A 10 -9.42 -6.35 9.08
N ILE A 11 -10.11 -7.37 8.56
CA ILE A 11 -11.42 -7.21 7.91
C ILE A 11 -12.43 -6.59 8.89
N ASP A 12 -12.46 -7.05 10.14
CA ASP A 12 -13.41 -6.61 11.16
C ASP A 12 -13.25 -5.12 11.49
N VAL A 13 -12.01 -4.62 11.49
CA VAL A 13 -11.73 -3.19 11.71
C VAL A 13 -12.34 -2.36 10.57
N PHE A 14 -12.11 -2.74 9.31
CA PHE A 14 -12.69 -2.02 8.18
C PHE A 14 -14.22 -2.18 8.09
N ALA A 15 -14.73 -3.35 8.45
CA ALA A 15 -16.17 -3.60 8.46
C ALA A 15 -16.88 -2.73 9.50
N ASN A 16 -16.24 -2.49 10.65
CA ASN A 16 -16.72 -1.56 11.66
C ASN A 16 -16.66 -0.11 11.14
N VAL A 17 -15.54 0.32 10.56
CA VAL A 17 -15.39 1.67 9.99
C VAL A 17 -16.46 1.98 8.94
N TRP A 18 -16.75 1.03 8.06
CA TRP A 18 -17.70 1.20 6.96
C TRP A 18 -19.13 0.76 7.28
N ASN A 19 -19.36 0.19 8.48
CA ASN A 19 -20.63 -0.41 8.88
C ASN A 19 -21.19 -1.44 7.87
N THR A 20 -20.30 -2.25 7.28
CA THR A 20 -20.66 -3.35 6.35
C THR A 20 -19.54 -4.37 6.23
N ARG A 21 -19.87 -5.65 6.03
CA ARG A 21 -18.88 -6.69 5.65
C ARG A 21 -18.75 -6.89 4.14
N ASP A 22 -19.63 -6.25 3.35
CA ASP A 22 -19.55 -6.25 1.89
C ASP A 22 -18.43 -5.31 1.44
N LEU A 23 -17.20 -5.81 1.54
CA LEU A 23 -15.96 -5.06 1.33
C LEU A 23 -15.17 -5.61 0.14
N ILE A 24 -14.43 -4.73 -0.52
CA ILE A 24 -13.38 -5.10 -1.48
C ILE A 24 -12.04 -4.49 -1.06
N VAL A 25 -10.93 -5.16 -1.39
CA VAL A 25 -9.58 -4.83 -0.91
C VAL A 25 -8.64 -4.38 -2.04
N SER A 26 -7.68 -3.50 -1.74
CA SER A 26 -6.65 -3.06 -2.70
C SER A 26 -5.55 -4.11 -2.92
N PHE A 27 -4.94 -4.12 -4.10
CA PHE A 27 -3.79 -4.99 -4.43
C PHE A 27 -2.48 -4.21 -4.28
N ASP A 28 -2.34 -3.47 -3.19
CA ASP A 28 -1.19 -2.59 -2.97
C ASP A 28 0.09 -3.35 -2.57
N ALA A 29 1.16 -2.56 -2.46
CA ALA A 29 2.53 -2.98 -2.26
C ALA A 29 2.91 -3.25 -0.80
N LEU A 30 4.10 -3.81 -0.66
CA LEU A 30 4.84 -3.95 0.59
C LEU A 30 5.88 -2.82 0.66
N ASN A 31 6.13 -2.29 1.85
CA ASN A 31 7.32 -1.50 2.12
C ASN A 31 8.28 -2.26 3.04
N ILE A 32 9.53 -2.36 2.59
CA ILE A 32 10.64 -2.88 3.40
C ILE A 32 11.61 -1.73 3.62
N THR A 33 11.83 -1.39 4.89
CA THR A 33 12.80 -0.37 5.30
C THR A 33 13.96 -1.05 6.02
N LEU A 34 15.11 -1.08 5.35
CA LEU A 34 16.35 -1.63 5.89
C LEU A 34 17.00 -0.68 6.91
N PRO A 35 17.57 -1.19 8.01
CA PRO A 35 18.37 -0.39 8.92
C PRO A 35 19.67 0.08 8.24
N ARG A 36 20.25 1.20 8.69
CA ARG A 36 21.55 1.71 8.24
C ARG A 36 21.64 1.89 6.71
N ARG A 37 20.74 2.68 6.14
CA ARG A 37 20.85 3.13 4.74
C ARG A 37 22.22 3.78 4.51
N GLN A 38 22.84 3.51 3.37
CA GLN A 38 24.00 4.29 2.90
C GLN A 38 23.49 5.65 2.42
N GLU A 39 23.16 6.53 3.36
CA GLU A 39 22.70 7.90 3.07
C GLU A 39 23.69 8.64 2.15
N SER A 40 24.99 8.34 2.24
CA SER A 40 26.00 8.86 1.31
C SER A 40 25.71 8.48 -0.14
N PHE A 41 25.28 7.24 -0.42
CA PHE A 41 24.94 6.82 -1.79
C PHE A 41 23.79 7.66 -2.34
N PHE A 42 22.67 7.76 -1.62
CA PHE A 42 21.51 8.53 -2.09
C PHE A 42 21.85 10.03 -2.24
N ARG A 43 22.63 10.59 -1.32
CA ARG A 43 23.04 11.99 -1.37
C ARG A 43 23.99 12.29 -2.53
N GLU A 44 24.94 11.40 -2.81
CA GLU A 44 26.04 11.66 -3.76
C GLU A 44 25.76 11.12 -5.16
N HIS A 45 24.85 10.14 -5.31
CA HIS A 45 24.65 9.39 -6.55
C HIS A 45 23.21 9.43 -7.07
N THR A 46 22.30 10.16 -6.42
CA THR A 46 20.93 10.36 -6.93
C THR A 46 20.60 11.84 -7.07
N ASP A 47 19.82 12.17 -8.10
CA ASP A 47 19.33 13.52 -8.37
C ASP A 47 17.83 13.57 -8.07
N LYS A 48 17.47 14.26 -6.98
CA LYS A 48 16.08 14.39 -6.52
C LYS A 48 15.17 15.06 -7.56
N SER A 49 15.70 15.89 -8.45
CA SER A 49 14.90 16.53 -9.50
C SER A 49 14.34 15.54 -10.53
N LYS A 50 14.92 14.34 -10.60
CA LYS A 50 14.51 13.26 -11.50
C LYS A 50 13.48 12.31 -10.89
N TRP A 51 13.09 12.51 -9.63
CA TRP A 51 12.15 11.61 -8.94
C TRP A 51 10.72 11.95 -9.38
N THR A 52 10.08 11.02 -10.09
CA THR A 52 8.76 11.22 -10.69
C THR A 52 7.72 10.30 -10.05
N ARG A 53 7.10 10.74 -8.95
CA ARG A 53 5.92 10.06 -8.40
C ARG A 53 4.84 11.08 -8.04
N LYS A 54 3.70 11.02 -8.73
CA LYS A 54 2.52 11.89 -8.55
C LYS A 54 1.37 11.07 -7.94
N ASP A 55 1.56 10.61 -6.71
CA ASP A 55 0.53 9.84 -5.97
C ASP A 55 0.32 10.41 -4.56
N PHE A 56 0.83 11.62 -4.32
CA PHE A 56 0.87 12.28 -3.02
C PHE A 56 0.57 13.78 -3.20
N PHE A 57 -0.07 14.38 -2.20
CA PHE A 57 -0.11 15.83 -2.06
C PHE A 57 1.09 16.27 -1.21
N ASN A 58 2.01 17.02 -1.80
CA ASN A 58 3.15 17.56 -1.07
C ASN A 58 2.77 18.91 -0.47
N TYR A 59 2.74 18.98 0.86
CA TYR A 59 2.53 20.23 1.57
C TYR A 59 3.79 21.10 1.50
N THR A 60 3.61 22.40 1.28
CA THR A 60 4.71 23.38 1.37
C THR A 60 5.05 23.66 2.83
N THR A 61 6.25 24.21 3.08
CA THR A 61 6.68 24.62 4.42
C THR A 61 5.68 25.61 5.06
N GLU A 62 5.13 26.53 4.27
CA GLU A 62 4.13 27.51 4.72
C GLU A 62 2.81 26.84 5.12
N GLN A 63 2.38 25.82 4.37
CA GLN A 63 1.18 25.06 4.69
C GLN A 63 1.36 24.25 5.98
N ILE A 64 2.52 23.61 6.17
CA ILE A 64 2.85 22.91 7.42
C ILE A 64 2.87 23.89 8.60
N ALA A 65 3.51 25.06 8.43
CA ALA A 65 3.56 26.08 9.47
C ALA A 65 2.16 26.60 9.88
N TRP A 66 1.21 26.63 8.94
CA TRP A 66 -0.19 26.94 9.26
C TRP A 66 -0.79 25.89 10.20
N PHE A 67 -0.65 24.59 9.91
CA PHE A 67 -1.13 23.53 10.80
C PHE A 67 -0.45 23.61 12.19
N GLU A 68 0.86 23.87 12.25
CA GLU A 68 1.54 24.03 13.53
C GLU A 68 1.01 25.21 14.35
N LYS A 69 0.67 26.33 13.69
CA LYS A 69 0.06 27.49 14.35
C LYS A 69 -1.34 27.18 14.89
N GLU A 70 -2.11 26.37 14.18
CA GLU A 70 -3.42 25.87 14.64
C GLU A 70 -3.30 24.81 15.76
N GLY A 71 -2.08 24.44 16.16
CA GLY A 71 -1.82 23.55 17.30
C GLY A 71 -1.58 22.09 16.92
N TYR A 72 -1.58 21.73 15.64
CA TYR A 72 -1.26 20.37 15.19
C TYR A 72 0.23 20.07 15.42
N ARG A 73 0.55 18.83 15.79
CA ARG A 73 1.91 18.37 16.08
C ARG A 73 2.16 17.01 15.46
N GLU A 74 3.42 16.75 15.09
CA GLU A 74 3.85 15.42 14.70
C GLU A 74 3.71 14.46 15.87
N GLN A 75 3.06 13.31 15.62
CA GLN A 75 2.93 12.22 16.57
C GLN A 75 3.61 10.99 15.97
N LYS A 76 4.69 10.53 16.59
CA LYS A 76 5.35 9.30 16.18
C LYS A 76 4.53 8.10 16.64
N VAL A 77 3.99 7.35 15.68
CA VAL A 77 3.34 6.07 15.94
C VAL A 77 4.42 5.01 16.19
N VAL A 78 4.35 4.36 17.34
CA VAL A 78 5.18 3.19 17.69
C VAL A 78 4.26 1.99 17.62
N ALA A 79 4.68 0.98 16.87
CA ALA A 79 3.90 -0.22 16.60
C ALA A 79 4.79 -1.45 16.76
N GLU A 80 4.21 -2.49 17.35
CA GLU A 80 4.81 -3.81 17.50
C GLU A 80 4.40 -4.73 16.33
N LEU A 81 5.00 -5.92 16.27
CA LEU A 81 4.63 -6.92 15.28
C LEU A 81 3.16 -7.31 15.45
N GLY A 82 2.39 -7.17 14.36
CA GLY A 82 0.96 -7.50 14.33
C GLY A 82 0.03 -6.30 14.55
N ASP A 83 0.55 -5.14 14.95
CA ASP A 83 -0.28 -3.94 15.11
C ASP A 83 -0.83 -3.45 13.77
N LEU A 84 -2.11 -3.07 13.76
CA LEU A 84 -2.77 -2.42 12.63
C LEU A 84 -2.79 -0.91 12.85
N ILE A 85 -2.13 -0.15 11.97
CA ILE A 85 -2.18 1.31 11.94
C ILE A 85 -3.22 1.73 10.91
N ILE A 86 -4.26 2.43 11.36
CA ILE A 86 -5.31 2.98 10.50
C ILE A 86 -5.37 4.50 10.64
N TRP A 87 -5.61 5.19 9.54
CA TRP A 87 -5.77 6.64 9.53
C TRP A 87 -6.80 7.08 8.48
N ASP A 88 -7.39 8.25 8.72
CA ASP A 88 -8.20 8.95 7.72
C ASP A 88 -7.30 9.45 6.58
N SER A 89 -7.73 9.33 5.33
CA SER A 89 -6.92 9.69 4.16
C SER A 89 -6.48 11.16 4.09
N ARG A 90 -7.13 12.04 4.87
CA ARG A 90 -6.77 13.47 5.00
C ARG A 90 -5.71 13.71 6.08
N LEU A 91 -5.41 12.73 6.93
CA LEU A 91 -4.36 12.85 7.93
C LEU A 91 -3.02 13.02 7.21
N ILE A 92 -2.32 14.11 7.52
CA ILE A 92 -0.95 14.33 7.07
C ILE A 92 -0.07 13.26 7.73
N HIS A 93 0.53 12.39 6.92
CA HIS A 93 1.36 11.29 7.39
C HIS A 93 2.55 11.08 6.46
N PHE A 94 3.63 10.54 7.01
CA PHE A 94 4.84 10.21 6.27
C PHE A 94 5.61 9.08 6.96
N GLY A 95 6.40 8.33 6.18
CA GLY A 95 7.29 7.31 6.71
C GLY A 95 8.55 7.96 7.31
N ALA A 96 8.87 7.63 8.56
CA ALA A 96 10.12 8.05 9.18
C ALA A 96 11.29 7.16 8.73
N GLU A 97 12.42 7.80 8.40
CA GLU A 97 13.66 7.10 8.07
C GLU A 97 14.25 6.37 9.30
N PRO A 98 14.93 5.23 9.09
CA PRO A 98 15.65 4.58 10.18
C PRO A 98 16.77 5.49 10.69
N THR A 99 16.86 5.67 12.01
CA THR A 99 18.00 6.39 12.60
C THR A 99 19.28 5.55 12.52
N SER A 100 20.45 6.18 12.68
CA SER A 100 21.75 5.50 12.74
C SER A 100 21.85 4.44 13.85
N LYS A 101 20.98 4.54 14.86
CA LYS A 101 20.88 3.59 15.98
C LYS A 101 20.02 2.36 15.66
N SER A 102 19.24 2.39 14.57
CA SER A 102 18.34 1.29 14.21
C SER A 102 19.10 0.08 13.67
N ASN A 103 18.78 -1.11 14.20
CA ASN A 103 19.19 -2.42 13.69
C ASN A 103 17.98 -3.21 13.12
N THR A 104 16.77 -2.67 13.24
CA THR A 104 15.55 -3.40 12.91
C THR A 104 15.16 -3.16 11.45
N ILE A 105 14.97 -4.25 10.70
CA ILE A 105 14.25 -4.21 9.42
C ILE A 105 12.76 -4.00 9.73
N ARG A 106 12.16 -2.98 9.13
CA ARG A 106 10.71 -2.74 9.25
C ARG A 106 10.03 -3.17 7.97
N THR A 107 8.98 -3.95 8.11
CA THR A 107 8.15 -4.43 7.00
C THR A 107 6.72 -4.06 7.29
N ILE A 108 6.07 -3.36 6.37
CA ILE A 108 4.65 -3.02 6.45
C ILE A 108 3.96 -3.41 5.16
N THR A 109 2.78 -4.00 5.29
CA THR A 109 1.90 -4.30 4.17
C THR A 109 0.78 -3.27 4.15
N TYR A 110 0.60 -2.59 3.02
CA TYR A 110 -0.53 -1.69 2.86
C TYR A 110 -1.76 -2.51 2.47
N VAL A 111 -2.83 -2.32 3.22
CA VAL A 111 -4.16 -2.87 2.94
C VAL A 111 -5.18 -1.75 3.11
N SER A 112 -6.11 -1.67 2.16
CA SER A 112 -7.19 -0.70 2.19
C SER A 112 -8.45 -1.39 1.70
N TYR A 113 -9.55 -1.18 2.42
CA TYR A 113 -10.85 -1.75 2.12
C TYR A 113 -11.87 -0.63 1.95
N ALA A 114 -12.84 -0.86 1.08
CA ALA A 114 -14.03 -0.02 0.95
C ALA A 114 -15.24 -0.90 0.66
N PRO A 115 -16.47 -0.39 0.89
CA PRO A 115 -17.69 -1.07 0.46
C PRO A 115 -17.64 -1.44 -1.02
N ALA A 116 -18.05 -2.65 -1.38
CA ALA A 116 -18.12 -3.06 -2.78
C ALA A 116 -19.06 -2.15 -3.59
N SER A 117 -20.10 -1.61 -2.94
CA SER A 117 -21.05 -0.66 -3.50
C SER A 117 -20.43 0.65 -3.99
N PHE A 118 -19.20 0.98 -3.60
CA PHE A 118 -18.50 2.16 -4.10
C PHE A 118 -17.87 1.92 -5.48
N ALA A 119 -17.66 0.66 -5.86
CA ALA A 119 -17.00 0.33 -7.12
C ALA A 119 -17.96 0.43 -8.30
N THR A 120 -17.50 1.07 -9.36
CA THR A 120 -18.18 0.97 -10.66
C THR A 120 -17.94 -0.40 -11.29
N LYS A 121 -18.79 -0.81 -12.24
CA LYS A 121 -18.58 -2.04 -13.01
C LYS A 121 -17.21 -2.06 -13.70
N ALA A 122 -16.79 -0.92 -14.26
CA ALA A 122 -15.48 -0.79 -14.91
C ALA A 122 -14.32 -0.97 -13.93
N ALA A 123 -14.45 -0.47 -12.69
CA ALA A 123 -13.44 -0.69 -11.66
C ALA A 123 -13.36 -2.17 -11.25
N LEU A 124 -14.50 -2.85 -11.09
CA LEU A 124 -14.54 -4.29 -10.81
C LEU A 124 -13.94 -5.13 -11.94
N GLU A 125 -14.23 -4.80 -13.20
CA GLU A 125 -13.61 -5.43 -14.37
C GLU A 125 -12.09 -5.23 -14.39
N ALA A 126 -11.61 -4.02 -14.10
CA ALA A 126 -10.18 -3.73 -14.01
C ALA A 126 -9.50 -4.50 -12.87
N LYS A 127 -10.16 -4.61 -11.70
CA LYS A 127 -9.66 -5.42 -10.58
C LYS A 127 -9.60 -6.89 -10.95
N LYS A 128 -10.65 -7.44 -11.57
CA LYS A 128 -10.68 -8.82 -12.01
C LYS A 128 -9.53 -9.12 -12.97
N LYS A 129 -9.30 -8.24 -13.96
CA LYS A 129 -8.15 -8.37 -14.85
C LYS A 129 -6.82 -8.35 -14.10
N ALA A 130 -6.63 -7.40 -13.19
CA ALA A 130 -5.41 -7.33 -12.39
C ALA A 130 -5.21 -8.59 -11.52
N PHE A 131 -6.29 -9.13 -10.97
CA PHE A 131 -6.29 -10.36 -10.19
C PHE A 131 -5.87 -11.57 -11.04
N ASP A 132 -6.49 -11.75 -12.21
CA ASP A 132 -6.22 -12.85 -13.14
C ASP A 132 -4.77 -12.83 -13.67
N GLU A 133 -4.17 -11.63 -13.78
CA GLU A 133 -2.79 -11.41 -14.23
C GLU A 133 -1.77 -11.33 -13.08
N TRP A 134 -2.18 -11.57 -11.83
CA TRP A 134 -1.34 -11.46 -10.62
C TRP A 134 -0.67 -10.08 -10.42
N LEU A 135 -1.34 -9.02 -10.87
CA LEU A 135 -0.82 -7.65 -10.81
C LEU A 135 -1.24 -6.95 -9.52
N ALA A 136 -0.30 -6.19 -8.96
CA ALA A 136 -0.60 -5.19 -7.95
C ALA A 136 -1.31 -3.98 -8.57
N THR A 137 -2.02 -3.19 -7.78
CA THR A 137 -2.73 -1.97 -8.20
C THR A 137 -2.28 -0.76 -7.36
N THR A 138 -3.02 0.34 -7.45
CA THR A 138 -2.95 1.46 -6.49
C THR A 138 -3.53 1.02 -5.14
N HIS A 139 -3.43 1.91 -4.14
CA HIS A 139 -3.99 1.70 -2.80
C HIS A 139 -5.52 1.81 -2.75
N TRP A 140 -6.18 2.21 -3.84
CA TRP A 140 -7.62 2.40 -3.88
C TRP A 140 -8.33 1.07 -4.16
N PRO A 141 -9.25 0.62 -3.29
CA PRO A 141 -9.91 -0.67 -3.48
C PRO A 141 -11.03 -0.65 -4.51
N HIS A 142 -11.66 0.51 -4.78
CA HIS A 142 -12.90 0.63 -5.56
C HIS A 142 -12.83 1.58 -6.76
N ASP A 143 -11.77 2.38 -6.88
CA ASP A 143 -11.55 3.35 -7.96
C ASP A 143 -10.05 3.49 -8.25
N ASN A 144 -9.65 4.29 -9.25
CA ASN A 144 -8.26 4.50 -9.66
C ASN A 144 -7.46 3.19 -9.78
N ILE A 145 -8.08 2.17 -10.38
CA ILE A 145 -7.51 0.84 -10.53
C ILE A 145 -6.47 0.87 -11.66
N VAL A 146 -5.21 1.15 -11.28
CA VAL A 146 -4.07 1.17 -12.21
C VAL A 146 -3.17 -0.03 -11.93
N PRO A 147 -3.15 -1.06 -12.81
CA PRO A 147 -2.27 -2.20 -12.66
C PRO A 147 -0.79 -1.81 -12.75
N ARG A 148 0.04 -2.40 -11.89
CA ARG A 148 1.49 -2.22 -11.88
C ARG A 148 2.13 -3.25 -12.82
N THR A 149 2.48 -2.81 -14.02
CA THR A 149 3.03 -3.67 -15.09
C THR A 149 4.56 -3.64 -15.19
N TYR A 150 5.24 -2.95 -14.26
CA TYR A 150 6.71 -2.87 -14.27
C TYR A 150 7.32 -4.25 -14.08
N GLN A 151 8.12 -4.67 -15.05
CA GLN A 151 8.88 -5.90 -14.95
C GLN A 151 10.15 -5.64 -14.13
N PRO A 152 10.46 -6.49 -13.15
CA PRO A 152 11.72 -6.40 -12.43
C PRO A 152 12.88 -6.58 -13.42
N THR A 153 14.00 -5.91 -13.19
CA THR A 153 15.21 -6.04 -13.99
C THR A 153 16.37 -6.57 -13.14
N LEU A 154 17.24 -7.35 -13.78
CA LEU A 154 18.52 -7.78 -13.21
C LEU A 154 19.53 -6.61 -13.21
N PRO A 155 20.67 -6.72 -12.48
CA PRO A 155 21.68 -5.67 -12.44
C PRO A 155 22.27 -5.29 -13.80
N ASP A 156 22.18 -6.18 -14.80
CA ASP A 156 22.62 -5.94 -16.17
C ASP A 156 21.56 -5.24 -17.06
N GLY A 157 20.40 -4.91 -16.48
CA GLY A 157 19.29 -4.24 -17.16
C GLY A 157 18.36 -5.17 -17.94
N THR A 158 18.63 -6.48 -17.98
CA THR A 158 17.72 -7.46 -18.59
C THR A 158 16.50 -7.69 -17.70
N VAL A 159 15.38 -8.09 -18.32
CA VAL A 159 14.15 -8.43 -17.59
C VAL A 159 14.38 -9.66 -16.72
N ASP A 160 14.04 -9.55 -15.45
CA ASP A 160 13.99 -10.68 -14.52
C ASP A 160 12.68 -11.45 -14.71
N ASN A 161 12.74 -12.48 -15.56
CA ASN A 161 11.62 -13.37 -15.86
C ASN A 161 11.52 -14.58 -14.93
N ARG A 162 12.25 -14.61 -13.81
CA ARG A 162 12.27 -15.78 -12.89
C ARG A 162 10.91 -16.06 -12.27
N ARG A 163 10.05 -15.04 -12.13
CA ARG A 163 8.72 -15.14 -11.54
C ARG A 163 7.74 -14.20 -12.24
N MET A 164 6.75 -14.78 -12.91
CA MET A 164 5.61 -14.06 -13.51
C MET A 164 4.31 -14.23 -12.71
N GLU A 165 4.31 -15.14 -11.74
CA GLU A 165 3.20 -15.42 -10.84
C GLU A 165 3.72 -15.60 -9.39
N PRO A 166 2.84 -15.54 -8.38
CA PRO A 166 3.22 -15.78 -7.00
C PRO A 166 3.85 -17.16 -6.83
N LEU A 167 4.92 -17.24 -6.03
CA LEU A 167 5.57 -18.51 -5.68
C LEU A 167 4.59 -19.45 -4.97
N GLU A 168 3.80 -18.89 -4.05
CA GLU A 168 2.70 -19.57 -3.36
C GLU A 168 1.41 -18.90 -3.80
N LYS A 169 0.57 -19.65 -4.52
CA LYS A 169 -0.75 -19.19 -4.94
C LYS A 169 -1.72 -19.27 -3.77
N PRO A 170 -2.59 -18.27 -3.57
CA PRO A 170 -3.61 -18.37 -2.55
C PRO A 170 -4.64 -19.44 -2.91
N GLU A 171 -5.32 -19.98 -1.91
CA GLU A 171 -6.55 -20.74 -2.14
C GLU A 171 -7.66 -19.78 -2.60
N LEU A 172 -8.30 -20.09 -3.73
CA LEU A 172 -9.34 -19.26 -4.33
C LEU A 172 -10.70 -19.52 -3.67
N THR A 173 -10.81 -19.19 -2.39
CA THR A 173 -12.06 -19.32 -1.63
C THR A 173 -13.09 -18.28 -2.08
N PRO A 174 -14.40 -18.52 -1.88
CA PRO A 174 -15.43 -17.51 -2.19
C PRO A 174 -15.19 -16.18 -1.47
N GLU A 175 -14.70 -16.21 -0.23
CA GLU A 175 -14.36 -14.99 0.51
C GLU A 175 -13.24 -14.19 -0.16
N LEU A 176 -12.18 -14.86 -0.60
CA LEU A 176 -11.09 -14.20 -1.33
C LEU A 176 -11.59 -13.61 -2.64
N LEU A 177 -12.39 -14.35 -3.41
CA LEU A 177 -12.91 -13.88 -4.70
C LEU A 177 -13.83 -12.67 -4.54
N ARG A 178 -14.62 -12.63 -3.46
CA ARG A 178 -15.46 -11.47 -3.09
C ARG A 178 -14.62 -10.27 -2.68
N LEU A 179 -13.65 -10.45 -1.78
CA LEU A 179 -12.74 -9.37 -1.37
C LEU A 179 -11.92 -8.83 -2.55
N ALA A 180 -11.53 -9.70 -3.49
CA ALA A 180 -10.84 -9.32 -4.71
C ALA A 180 -11.73 -8.52 -5.68
N GLY A 181 -13.06 -8.50 -5.47
CA GLY A 181 -14.02 -7.92 -6.41
C GLY A 181 -14.19 -8.74 -7.69
N VAL A 182 -13.83 -10.02 -7.66
CA VAL A 182 -13.97 -10.97 -8.77
C VAL A 182 -15.38 -11.58 -8.77
N GLU A 183 -15.91 -11.84 -7.58
CA GLU A 183 -17.29 -12.29 -7.36
C GLU A 183 -18.08 -11.23 -6.57
N ALA A 184 -19.38 -11.16 -6.79
CA ALA A 184 -20.28 -10.36 -5.97
C ALA A 184 -20.58 -11.09 -4.64
N TYR A 185 -20.92 -10.31 -3.60
CA TYR A 185 -21.36 -10.85 -2.31
C TYR A 185 -22.72 -11.54 -2.37
#